data_AF-A0A0Q0HUU7-F1
#
_entry.id   AF-A0A0Q0HUU7-F1
#
_cell.length_a   1.000
_cell.length_b   1.000
_cell.length_c   1.000
_cell.angle_alpha   90.00
_cell.angle_beta   90.00
_cell.angle_gamma   90.00
#
_symmetry.space_group_name_H-M   'P 1'
#
loop_
_entity.id
_entity.type
_entity.pdbx_description
1 polymer ?
#
loop_
_entity_poly.entity_id
_entity_poly.type
_entity_poly.pdbx_seq_one_letter_code
_entity_poly.pdbx_strand_id
1 'polypeptide(L)'
;MQSTTINSDYSANTTFNETPNYTQHTDKSQLSSLTKDESLYLNKKRKSWKFINPKNVFIFRDQPIGIFNHLLHIVSFLICSLMFISYLYLPLNNELIIDVGTYRDITPFERLVKTLLVGLVLFNLNTLKKKLKAYPVKRYWFAMASNSLFKTVILTLYYLLFLLLCAAFIGATQGANLFSAIELFGQSAQYEVFLIINAIILISIIWHSFSFCRKELKQ
;
A
#
# COMPACT_ATOMS: atom_id res chain seq x y z
N MET A 1 -52.71 -17.50 63.23
CA MET A 1 -52.39 -17.13 64.63
C MET A 1 -51.06 -16.38 64.57
N GLN A 2 -51.06 -15.07 64.81
CA GLN A 2 -50.78 -14.45 66.13
C GLN A 2 -49.32 -14.73 66.56
N SER A 3 -48.42 -13.74 66.52
CA SER A 3 -48.17 -12.73 67.59
C SER A 3 -47.00 -13.18 68.49
N THR A 4 -46.08 -12.36 69.02
CA THR A 4 -45.76 -10.92 68.89
C THR A 4 -44.27 -10.72 69.25
N THR A 5 -43.69 -9.57 68.91
CA THR A 5 -42.35 -9.05 69.28
C THR A 5 -42.14 -8.81 70.79
N ILE A 6 -40.88 -8.61 71.23
CA ILE A 6 -40.35 -7.34 71.82
C ILE A 6 -38.92 -7.52 72.39
N ASN A 7 -38.05 -6.55 72.04
CA ASN A 7 -36.84 -5.91 72.63
C ASN A 7 -36.28 -6.45 73.98
N SER A 8 -35.00 -6.26 74.40
CA SER A 8 -34.05 -5.13 74.28
C SER A 8 -32.62 -5.58 74.75
N ASP A 9 -31.47 -4.88 74.72
CA ASP A 9 -30.99 -3.63 74.06
C ASP A 9 -29.42 -3.53 74.09
N TYR A 10 -28.84 -2.35 73.82
CA TYR A 10 -27.47 -1.87 74.15
C TYR A 10 -26.22 -2.46 73.45
N SER A 11 -26.02 -1.98 72.21
CA SER A 11 -24.84 -1.22 71.73
C SER A 11 -23.46 -1.32 72.42
N ALA A 12 -22.43 -1.69 71.66
CA ALA A 12 -21.12 -1.03 71.64
C ALA A 12 -20.38 -1.25 70.29
N ASN A 13 -19.78 -0.19 69.73
CA ASN A 13 -19.11 -0.22 68.43
C ASN A 13 -17.68 -0.80 68.49
N THR A 14 -17.28 -1.57 67.49
CA THR A 14 -15.89 -1.49 66.95
C THR A 14 -15.82 -1.87 65.48
N THR A 15 -15.46 -0.91 64.64
CA THR A 15 -15.34 -1.07 63.19
C THR A 15 -13.89 -1.40 62.81
N PHE A 16 -13.62 -2.58 62.25
CA PHE A 16 -12.39 -2.86 61.51
C PHE A 16 -12.72 -3.71 60.27
N ASN A 17 -12.81 -3.03 59.11
CA ASN A 17 -12.90 -3.68 57.80
C ASN A 17 -11.50 -4.00 57.29
N GLU A 18 -11.03 -5.23 57.49
CA GLU A 18 -9.84 -5.74 56.80
C GLU A 18 -10.25 -6.50 55.53
N THR A 19 -10.35 -5.79 54.41
CA THR A 19 -10.36 -6.42 53.08
C THR A 19 -8.92 -6.81 52.68
N PRO A 20 -8.66 -8.06 52.25
CA PRO A 20 -7.31 -8.51 51.96
C PRO A 20 -6.69 -7.76 50.77
N ASN A 21 -5.44 -7.37 50.96
CA ASN A 21 -4.67 -6.51 50.08
C ASN A 21 -4.25 -7.27 48.81
N TYR A 22 -5.04 -7.17 47.74
CA TYR A 22 -4.59 -7.56 46.40
C TYR A 22 -3.52 -6.57 45.92
N THR A 23 -2.26 -6.99 45.94
CA THR A 23 -1.14 -6.29 45.32
C THR A 23 -1.38 -6.13 43.82
N GLN A 24 -1.99 -5.02 43.44
CA GLN A 24 -1.92 -4.52 42.07
C GLN A 24 -0.45 -4.20 41.77
N HIS A 25 0.25 -5.17 41.18
CA HIS A 25 1.44 -4.92 40.37
C HIS A 25 1.01 -3.99 39.24
N THR A 26 1.03 -2.70 39.54
CA THR A 26 0.71 -1.66 38.59
C THR A 26 1.97 -1.45 37.78
N ASP A 27 2.14 -2.28 36.75
CA ASP A 27 3.01 -1.96 35.62
C ASP A 27 2.43 -0.73 34.90
N LYS A 28 2.58 0.42 35.57
CA LYS A 28 2.60 1.72 34.93
C LYS A 28 3.82 1.68 34.02
N SER A 29 3.61 1.18 32.80
CA SER A 29 4.45 1.55 31.69
C SER A 29 4.69 3.04 31.80
N GLN A 30 5.96 3.45 31.86
CA GLN A 30 6.32 4.86 31.95
C GLN A 30 5.87 5.50 30.63
N LEU A 31 4.62 5.96 30.61
CA LEU A 31 4.03 6.66 29.49
C LEU A 31 4.66 8.04 29.48
N SER A 32 5.86 8.10 28.90
CA SER A 32 6.65 9.31 28.75
C SER A 32 5.76 10.42 28.23
N SER A 33 5.58 11.46 29.03
CA SER A 33 4.70 12.57 28.67
C SER A 33 5.25 13.21 27.41
N LEU A 34 4.56 13.02 26.28
CA LEU A 34 5.02 13.55 25.00
C LEU A 34 5.20 15.06 25.12
N THR A 35 6.32 15.55 24.58
CA THR A 35 6.61 16.97 24.52
C THR A 35 5.49 17.68 23.74
N LYS A 36 5.18 18.94 24.08
CA LYS A 36 4.12 19.71 23.40
C LYS A 36 4.27 19.65 21.87
N ASP A 37 5.49 19.76 21.36
CA ASP A 37 5.81 19.68 19.93
C ASP A 37 5.59 18.30 19.32
N GLU A 38 5.89 17.22 20.04
CA GLU A 38 5.58 15.85 19.61
C GLU A 38 4.07 15.62 19.54
N SER A 39 3.32 16.12 20.53
CA SER A 39 1.85 16.02 20.55
C SER A 39 1.22 16.80 19.39
N LEU A 40 1.77 17.98 19.05
CA LEU A 40 1.36 18.79 17.90
C LEU A 40 1.71 18.10 16.57
N TYR A 41 2.93 17.56 16.45
CA TYR A 41 3.35 16.79 15.28
C TYR A 41 2.47 15.57 15.04
N LEU A 42 2.18 14.79 16.08
CA LEU A 42 1.31 13.62 15.98
C LEU A 42 -0.13 14.02 15.66
N ASN A 43 -0.68 15.08 16.25
CA ASN A 43 -2.01 15.57 15.88
C ASN A 43 -2.07 16.08 14.43
N LYS A 44 -1.04 16.79 13.95
CA LYS A 44 -0.92 17.21 12.55
C LYS A 44 -0.84 16.00 11.62
N LYS A 45 -0.06 14.96 11.96
CA LYS A 45 0.04 13.71 11.19
C LYS A 45 -1.25 12.88 11.24
N ARG A 46 -1.95 12.82 12.36
CA ARG A 46 -3.27 12.16 12.50
C ARG A 46 -4.33 12.82 11.62
N LYS A 47 -4.30 14.15 11.49
CA LYS A 47 -5.20 14.91 10.57
C LYS A 47 -4.73 14.87 9.10
N SER A 48 -3.46 14.58 8.84
CA SER A 48 -2.93 14.53 7.47
C SER A 48 -3.49 13.34 6.67
N TRP A 49 -3.80 13.60 5.39
CA TRP A 49 -4.32 12.59 4.48
C TRP A 49 -3.21 11.60 4.10
N LYS A 50 -3.42 10.30 4.35
CA LYS A 50 -2.41 9.24 4.17
C LYS A 50 -2.48 8.61 2.77
N PHE A 51 -2.41 9.42 1.71
CA PHE A 51 -2.28 8.94 0.33
C PHE A 51 -0.82 8.95 -0.12
N ILE A 52 -0.53 8.20 -1.20
CA ILE A 52 0.75 8.17 -1.93
C ILE A 52 1.96 7.65 -1.12
N ASN A 53 1.81 7.35 0.18
CA ASN A 53 2.91 7.01 1.08
C ASN A 53 2.61 5.79 1.98
N PRO A 54 2.96 4.56 1.55
CA PRO A 54 2.75 3.35 2.35
C PRO A 54 3.58 3.32 3.64
N LYS A 55 4.69 4.07 3.74
CA LYS A 55 5.46 4.23 5.00
C LYS A 55 4.60 4.94 6.06
N ASN A 56 3.87 5.99 5.68
CA ASN A 56 2.98 6.72 6.61
C ASN A 56 1.80 5.84 7.06
N VAL A 57 1.23 5.03 6.16
CA VAL A 57 0.16 4.07 6.52
C VAL A 57 0.68 3.02 7.50
N PHE A 58 1.90 2.50 7.30
CA PHE A 58 2.53 1.53 8.21
C PHE A 58 2.91 2.10 9.59
N ILE A 59 3.44 3.32 9.64
CA ILE A 59 3.82 3.99 10.91
C ILE A 59 2.58 4.30 11.74
N PHE A 60 1.51 4.81 11.12
CA PHE A 60 0.28 5.20 11.81
C PHE A 60 -0.83 4.16 11.58
N ARG A 61 -0.48 2.87 11.74
CA ARG A 61 -1.37 1.71 11.48
C ARG A 61 -2.53 1.64 12.47
N ASP A 62 -2.30 1.98 13.73
CA ASP A 62 -3.27 1.82 14.83
C ASP A 62 -4.31 2.95 14.85
N GLN A 63 -4.11 3.98 14.04
CA GLN A 63 -5.10 5.05 13.89
C GLN A 63 -6.24 4.59 12.96
N PRO A 64 -7.51 4.63 13.40
CA PRO A 64 -8.64 4.21 12.60
C PRO A 64 -8.78 5.10 11.35
N ILE A 65 -8.94 4.46 10.19
CA ILE A 65 -9.19 5.14 8.92
C ILE A 65 -10.69 5.48 8.83
N GLY A 66 -11.01 6.78 8.71
CA GLY A 66 -12.38 7.25 8.52
C GLY A 66 -13.06 6.66 7.28
N ILE A 67 -14.39 6.55 7.28
CA ILE A 67 -15.14 5.88 6.21
C ILE A 67 -14.93 6.56 4.84
N PHE A 68 -14.91 7.89 4.81
CA PHE A 68 -14.65 8.68 3.61
C PHE A 68 -13.24 8.41 3.03
N ASN A 69 -12.20 8.47 3.87
CA ASN A 69 -10.83 8.16 3.44
C ASN A 69 -10.70 6.71 2.94
N HIS A 70 -11.44 5.78 3.55
CA HIS A 70 -11.47 4.39 3.10
C HIS A 70 -12.12 4.24 1.71
N LEU A 71 -13.22 4.94 1.44
CA LEU A 71 -13.85 4.98 0.13
C LEU A 71 -12.89 5.57 -0.93
N LEU A 72 -12.20 6.68 -0.61
CA LEU A 72 -11.17 7.25 -1.47
C LEU A 72 -10.02 6.28 -1.73
N HIS A 73 -9.59 5.48 -0.76
CA HIS A 73 -8.60 4.41 -0.98
C HIS A 73 -9.12 3.30 -1.89
N ILE A 74 -10.40 2.93 -1.83
CA ILE A 74 -11.00 1.95 -2.75
C ILE A 74 -11.02 2.52 -4.18
N VAL A 75 -11.51 3.75 -4.38
CA VAL A 75 -11.52 4.42 -5.70
C VAL A 75 -10.10 4.57 -6.25
N SER A 76 -9.15 5.03 -5.43
CA SER A 76 -7.73 5.10 -5.79
C SER A 76 -7.14 3.74 -6.16
N PHE A 77 -7.46 2.67 -5.41
CA PHE A 77 -7.00 1.31 -5.73
C PHE A 77 -7.53 0.85 -7.09
N LEU A 78 -8.80 1.11 -7.40
CA LEU A 78 -9.41 0.78 -8.69
C LEU A 78 -8.75 1.55 -9.84
N ILE A 79 -8.58 2.87 -9.70
CA ILE A 79 -7.94 3.72 -10.73
C ILE A 79 -6.49 3.27 -10.97
N CYS A 80 -5.69 3.09 -9.92
CA CYS A 80 -4.29 2.64 -10.07
C CYS A 80 -4.19 1.22 -10.64
N SER A 81 -5.12 0.32 -10.30
CA SER A 81 -5.17 -1.03 -10.88
C SER A 81 -5.51 -0.98 -12.37
N LEU A 82 -6.50 -0.16 -12.76
CA LEU A 82 -6.86 0.05 -14.16
C LEU A 82 -5.70 0.64 -14.96
N MET A 83 -5.06 1.71 -14.46
CA MET A 83 -3.88 2.30 -15.11
C MET A 83 -2.74 1.29 -15.29
N PHE A 84 -2.47 0.46 -14.28
CA PHE A 84 -1.42 -0.56 -14.35
C PHE A 84 -1.75 -1.68 -15.35
N ILE A 85 -3.01 -2.14 -15.39
CA ILE A 85 -3.46 -3.15 -16.36
C ILE A 85 -3.44 -2.57 -17.78
N SER A 86 -3.93 -1.34 -17.98
CA SER A 86 -3.87 -0.67 -19.28
C SER A 86 -2.43 -0.49 -19.76
N TYR A 87 -1.51 -0.07 -18.89
CA TYR A 87 -0.08 0.03 -19.23
C TYR A 87 0.52 -1.29 -19.73
N LEU A 88 0.12 -2.44 -19.18
CA LEU A 88 0.64 -3.74 -19.59
C LEU A 88 -0.07 -4.35 -20.82
N TYR A 89 -1.38 -4.12 -20.98
CA TYR A 89 -2.22 -4.88 -21.91
C TYR A 89 -2.94 -4.06 -22.99
N LEU A 90 -2.89 -2.73 -22.96
CA LEU A 90 -3.46 -1.90 -24.03
C LEU A 90 -2.64 -2.13 -25.33
N PRO A 91 -3.27 -2.54 -26.45
CA PRO A 91 -2.57 -2.68 -27.70
C PRO A 91 -2.24 -1.29 -28.26
N LEU A 92 -0.96 -1.03 -28.50
CA LEU A 92 -0.52 0.14 -29.26
C LEU A 92 -0.44 -0.17 -30.76
N ASN A 93 0.04 -1.36 -31.11
CA ASN A 93 0.13 -1.85 -32.47
C ASN A 93 -0.76 -3.11 -32.60
N ASN A 94 -1.86 -2.99 -33.34
CA ASN A 94 -2.57 -4.14 -33.91
C ASN A 94 -2.35 -4.05 -35.42
N GLU A 95 -1.55 -4.94 -36.00
CA GLU A 95 -1.47 -5.03 -37.46
C GLU A 95 -2.71 -5.74 -37.99
N LEU A 96 -3.41 -5.08 -38.93
CA LEU A 96 -4.61 -5.63 -39.57
C LEU A 96 -4.18 -6.34 -40.84
N ILE A 97 -4.11 -7.66 -40.78
CA ILE A 97 -3.84 -8.51 -41.94
C ILE A 97 -5.17 -8.76 -42.64
N ILE A 98 -5.29 -8.31 -43.88
CA ILE A 98 -6.47 -8.53 -44.72
C ILE A 98 -6.74 -10.05 -44.81
N ASP A 99 -8.01 -10.45 -44.70
CA ASP A 99 -8.51 -11.84 -44.64
C ASP A 99 -8.06 -12.72 -43.45
N VAL A 100 -7.18 -12.25 -42.56
CA VAL A 100 -6.76 -12.97 -41.34
C VAL A 100 -7.22 -12.27 -40.04
N GLY A 101 -7.48 -10.97 -40.10
CA GLY A 101 -7.93 -10.15 -38.98
C GLY A 101 -6.77 -9.41 -38.30
N THR A 102 -7.03 -8.83 -37.12
CA THR A 102 -6.00 -8.13 -36.33
C THR A 102 -5.10 -9.13 -35.63
N TYR A 103 -3.84 -9.20 -36.06
CA TYR A 103 -2.79 -9.91 -35.35
C TYR A 103 -2.20 -9.04 -34.23
N ARG A 104 -1.52 -9.68 -33.28
CA ARG A 104 -1.00 -9.02 -32.07
C ARG A 104 0.42 -9.50 -31.81
N ASP A 105 1.39 -8.71 -32.24
CA ASP A 105 2.84 -8.93 -32.14
C ASP A 105 3.38 -8.80 -30.70
N ILE A 106 2.81 -9.58 -29.78
CA ILE A 106 3.30 -9.76 -28.41
C ILE A 106 4.09 -11.07 -28.39
N THR A 107 5.41 -10.97 -28.21
CA THR A 107 6.27 -12.16 -28.12
C THR A 107 5.86 -13.04 -26.92
N PRO A 108 6.07 -14.37 -26.98
CA PRO A 108 5.78 -15.25 -25.84
C PRO A 108 6.52 -14.82 -24.56
N PHE A 109 7.73 -14.27 -24.71
CA PHE A 109 8.52 -13.73 -23.61
C PHE A 109 7.91 -12.45 -23.02
N GLU A 110 7.49 -11.49 -23.85
CA GLU A 110 6.78 -10.29 -23.39
C GLU A 110 5.48 -10.65 -22.63
N ARG A 111 4.74 -11.65 -23.13
CA ARG A 111 3.54 -12.18 -22.45
C ARG A 111 3.86 -12.77 -21.08
N LEU A 112 4.96 -13.52 -20.97
CA LEU A 112 5.46 -14.07 -19.70
C LEU A 112 5.83 -12.95 -18.72
N VAL A 113 6.58 -11.94 -19.17
CA VAL A 113 6.96 -10.76 -18.37
C VAL A 113 5.72 -10.02 -17.85
N LYS A 114 4.75 -9.70 -18.72
CA LYS A 114 3.48 -9.03 -18.32
C LYS A 114 2.73 -9.85 -17.26
N THR A 115 2.66 -11.16 -17.45
CA THR A 115 2.01 -12.09 -16.49
C THR A 115 2.76 -12.14 -15.15
N LEU A 116 4.10 -12.16 -15.18
CA LEU A 116 4.95 -12.14 -13.99
C LEU A 116 4.79 -10.84 -13.18
N LEU A 117 4.70 -9.68 -13.84
CA LEU A 117 4.48 -8.39 -13.18
C LEU A 117 3.12 -8.33 -12.45
N VAL A 118 2.04 -8.82 -13.07
CA VAL A 118 0.73 -8.97 -12.41
C VAL A 118 0.81 -9.96 -11.25
N GLY A 119 1.45 -11.12 -11.46
CA GLY A 119 1.67 -12.14 -10.43
C GLY A 119 2.42 -11.58 -9.21
N LEU A 120 3.43 -10.73 -9.42
CA LEU A 120 4.20 -10.08 -8.36
C LEU A 120 3.33 -9.11 -7.53
N VAL A 121 2.45 -8.33 -8.16
CA VAL A 121 1.49 -7.46 -7.46
C VAL A 121 0.52 -8.29 -6.62
N LEU A 122 -0.08 -9.34 -7.20
CA LEU A 122 -1.00 -10.24 -6.50
C LEU A 122 -0.33 -10.97 -5.33
N PHE A 123 0.92 -11.42 -5.51
CA PHE A 123 1.73 -12.04 -4.46
C PHE A 123 1.95 -11.09 -3.27
N ASN A 124 2.29 -9.83 -3.52
CA ASN A 124 2.47 -8.82 -2.47
C ASN A 124 1.15 -8.48 -1.76
N LEU A 125 0.03 -8.39 -2.49
CA LEU A 125 -1.31 -8.17 -1.91
C LEU A 125 -1.79 -9.36 -1.06
N ASN A 126 -1.50 -10.59 -1.49
CA ASN A 126 -1.79 -11.80 -0.71
C ASN A 126 -0.90 -11.89 0.53
N THR A 127 0.37 -11.50 0.43
CA THR A 127 1.30 -11.41 1.57
C THR A 127 0.79 -10.41 2.62
N LEU A 128 0.33 -9.22 2.18
CA LEU A 128 -0.33 -8.24 3.04
C LEU A 128 -1.59 -8.83 3.71
N LYS A 129 -2.44 -9.54 2.95
CA LYS A 129 -3.65 -10.20 3.48
C LYS A 129 -3.31 -11.24 4.55
N LYS A 130 -2.27 -12.06 4.35
CA LYS A 130 -1.79 -13.04 5.33
C LYS A 130 -1.30 -12.34 6.61
N LYS A 131 -0.46 -11.30 6.51
CA LYS A 131 0.05 -10.56 7.67
C LYS A 131 -1.05 -9.82 8.45
N LEU A 132 -2.07 -9.31 7.76
CA LEU A 132 -3.21 -8.65 8.41
C LEU A 132 -4.13 -9.62 9.16
N LYS A 133 -4.15 -10.92 8.84
CA LYS A 133 -4.90 -11.91 9.63
C LYS A 133 -4.36 -12.06 11.06
N ALA A 134 -3.06 -11.86 11.26
CA ALA A 134 -2.45 -11.89 12.60
C ALA A 134 -2.82 -10.67 13.45
N TYR A 135 -3.05 -9.51 12.80
CA TYR A 135 -3.35 -8.23 13.47
C TYR A 135 -4.46 -7.49 12.70
N PRO A 136 -5.75 -7.78 12.97
CA PRO A 136 -6.87 -7.35 12.13
C PRO A 136 -7.23 -5.86 12.29
N VAL A 137 -6.43 -4.99 11.68
CA VAL A 137 -6.73 -3.55 11.60
C VAL A 137 -7.78 -3.29 10.51
N LYS A 138 -8.98 -2.83 10.94
CA LYS A 138 -10.09 -2.49 10.03
C LYS A 138 -9.63 -1.47 8.98
N ARG A 139 -10.02 -1.69 7.71
CA ARG A 139 -9.77 -0.81 6.55
C ARG A 139 -8.29 -0.64 6.13
N TYR A 140 -7.33 -1.14 6.91
CA TYR A 140 -5.90 -1.02 6.65
C TYR A 140 -5.47 -1.64 5.32
N TRP A 141 -6.00 -2.82 4.97
CA TRP A 141 -5.64 -3.54 3.73
C TRP A 141 -5.78 -2.66 2.49
N PHE A 142 -6.93 -2.01 2.30
CA PHE A 142 -7.20 -1.15 1.15
C PHE A 142 -6.35 0.12 1.16
N ALA A 143 -6.16 0.76 2.32
CA ALA A 143 -5.30 1.93 2.40
C ALA A 143 -3.85 1.59 2.03
N MET A 144 -3.35 0.46 2.51
CA MET A 144 -1.99 0.01 2.26
C MET A 144 -1.78 -0.46 0.80
N ALA A 145 -2.75 -1.18 0.25
CA ALA A 145 -2.78 -1.60 -1.15
C ALA A 145 -2.86 -0.40 -2.12
N SER A 146 -3.80 0.52 -1.90
CA SER A 146 -3.95 1.79 -2.63
C SER A 146 -2.64 2.58 -2.65
N ASN A 147 -2.05 2.85 -1.48
CA ASN A 147 -0.81 3.61 -1.37
C ASN A 147 0.38 2.94 -2.09
N SER A 148 0.45 1.61 -2.06
CA SER A 148 1.54 0.86 -2.71
C SER A 148 1.39 0.81 -4.23
N LEU A 149 0.17 0.64 -4.74
CA LEU A 149 -0.11 0.75 -6.18
C LEU A 149 0.09 2.18 -6.68
N PHE A 150 -0.37 3.20 -5.96
CA PHE A 150 -0.16 4.60 -6.34
C PHE A 150 1.33 4.93 -6.45
N LYS A 151 2.14 4.47 -5.47
CA LYS A 151 3.59 4.62 -5.53
C LYS A 151 4.22 3.87 -6.72
N THR A 152 3.69 2.70 -7.06
CA THR A 152 4.10 1.94 -8.25
C THR A 152 3.83 2.76 -9.52
N VAL A 153 2.62 3.29 -9.69
CA VAL A 153 2.22 4.13 -10.84
C VAL A 153 3.09 5.39 -10.96
N ILE A 154 3.32 6.12 -9.86
CA ILE A 154 4.20 7.31 -9.88
C ILE A 154 5.62 6.96 -10.34
N LEU A 155 6.21 5.88 -9.78
CA LEU A 155 7.57 5.48 -10.15
C LEU A 155 7.65 4.99 -11.60
N THR A 156 6.62 4.30 -12.10
CA THR A 156 6.51 3.94 -13.52
C THR A 156 6.39 5.20 -14.40
N LEU A 157 5.62 6.22 -14.00
CA LEU A 157 5.53 7.49 -14.73
C LEU A 157 6.86 8.25 -14.77
N TYR A 158 7.62 8.29 -13.66
CA TYR A 158 8.97 8.87 -13.68
C TYR A 158 9.94 8.09 -14.57
N TYR A 159 9.84 6.76 -14.60
CA TYR A 159 10.64 5.92 -15.49
C TYR A 159 10.27 6.14 -16.97
N LEU A 160 8.99 6.25 -17.31
CA LEU A 160 8.54 6.58 -18.67
C LEU A 160 8.98 7.99 -19.10
N LEU A 161 8.91 8.98 -18.20
CA LEU A 161 9.44 10.32 -18.46
C LEU A 161 10.96 10.31 -18.71
N PHE A 162 11.70 9.50 -17.96
CA PHE A 162 13.14 9.31 -18.18
C PHE A 162 13.42 8.68 -19.56
N LEU A 163 12.70 7.63 -19.95
CA LEU A 163 12.82 7.03 -21.29
C LEU A 163 12.49 8.05 -22.40
N LEU A 164 11.45 8.87 -22.22
CA LEU A 164 11.07 9.93 -23.16
C LEU A 164 12.18 10.98 -23.32
N LEU A 165 12.82 11.38 -22.22
CA LEU A 165 13.98 12.30 -22.24
C LEU A 165 15.19 11.68 -22.94
N CYS A 166 15.47 10.39 -22.73
CA CYS A 166 16.51 9.67 -23.46
C CYS A 166 16.23 9.62 -24.97
N ALA A 167 14.99 9.31 -25.36
CA ALA A 167 14.59 9.30 -26.77
C ALA A 167 14.67 10.70 -27.41
N ALA A 168 14.22 11.74 -26.70
CA ALA A 168 14.35 13.12 -27.16
C ALA A 168 15.82 13.55 -27.34
N PHE A 169 16.70 13.16 -26.43
CA PHE A 169 18.14 13.43 -26.54
C PHE A 169 18.77 12.72 -27.75
N ILE A 170 18.49 11.43 -27.95
CA ILE A 170 18.99 10.65 -29.09
C ILE A 170 18.45 11.21 -30.41
N GLY A 171 17.16 11.56 -30.48
CA GLY A 171 16.58 12.22 -31.65
C GLY A 171 17.31 13.52 -31.98
N ALA A 172 17.50 14.38 -30.98
CA ALA A 172 18.22 15.65 -31.15
C ALA A 172 19.67 15.47 -31.62
N THR A 173 20.42 14.47 -31.13
CA THR A 173 21.79 14.22 -31.59
C THR A 173 21.87 13.62 -33.00
N GLN A 174 20.82 12.92 -33.44
CA GLN A 174 20.73 12.32 -34.78
C GLN A 174 20.00 13.20 -35.81
N GLY A 175 19.52 14.39 -35.42
CA GLY A 175 18.67 15.24 -36.27
C GLY A 175 17.29 14.65 -36.57
N ALA A 176 16.86 13.65 -35.80
CA ALA A 176 15.61 12.92 -35.98
C ALA A 176 14.50 13.45 -35.06
N ASN A 177 13.26 13.42 -35.57
CA ASN A 177 12.09 13.78 -34.77
C ASN A 177 11.83 12.75 -33.65
N LEU A 178 11.20 13.21 -32.56
CA LEU A 178 10.94 12.41 -31.36
C LEU A 178 10.25 11.05 -31.66
N PHE A 179 9.29 11.03 -32.59
CA PHE A 179 8.59 9.80 -32.98
C PHE A 179 9.52 8.79 -33.65
N SER A 180 10.35 9.22 -34.60
CA SER A 180 11.37 8.38 -35.25
C SER A 180 12.43 7.89 -34.25
N ALA A 181 12.80 8.73 -33.28
CA ALA A 181 13.69 8.31 -32.19
C ALA A 181 13.07 7.26 -31.27
N ILE A 182 11.74 7.28 -31.06
CA ILE A 182 11.00 6.24 -30.33
C ILE A 182 10.89 4.95 -31.17
N GLU A 183 10.65 5.05 -32.48
CA GLU A 183 10.61 3.89 -33.40
C GLU A 183 11.94 3.12 -33.45
N LEU A 184 13.08 3.84 -33.36
CA LEU A 184 14.41 3.22 -33.26
C LEU A 184 14.57 2.31 -32.03
N PHE A 185 13.89 2.58 -30.91
CA PHE A 185 13.86 1.65 -29.76
C PHE A 185 13.03 0.39 -30.06
N GLY A 186 11.98 0.51 -30.87
CA GLY A 186 11.09 -0.59 -31.24
C GLY A 186 11.68 -1.55 -32.29
N GLN A 187 12.43 -1.03 -33.27
CA GLN A 187 12.94 -1.81 -34.40
C GLN A 187 14.35 -2.41 -34.20
N SER A 188 15.01 -2.13 -33.08
CA SER A 188 16.41 -2.55 -32.88
C SER A 188 16.55 -4.07 -32.69
N ALA A 189 17.65 -4.64 -33.20
CA ALA A 189 18.07 -6.01 -32.89
C ALA A 189 18.37 -6.26 -31.39
N GLN A 190 18.26 -5.23 -30.55
CA GLN A 190 18.43 -5.27 -29.10
C GLN A 190 17.10 -5.17 -28.34
N TYR A 191 15.95 -5.25 -29.03
CA TYR A 191 14.61 -5.18 -28.42
C TYR A 191 14.44 -6.15 -27.23
N GLU A 192 14.88 -7.41 -27.36
CA GLU A 192 14.83 -8.40 -26.27
C GLU A 192 15.70 -8.00 -25.06
N VAL A 193 16.87 -7.39 -25.30
CA VAL A 193 17.74 -6.87 -24.23
C VAL A 193 17.08 -5.69 -23.51
N PHE A 194 16.48 -4.77 -24.26
CA PHE A 194 15.69 -3.67 -23.72
C PHE A 194 14.50 -4.17 -22.90
N LEU A 195 13.78 -5.18 -23.39
CA LEU A 195 12.65 -5.81 -22.71
C LEU A 195 13.07 -6.47 -21.38
N ILE A 196 14.22 -7.16 -21.35
CA ILE A 196 14.80 -7.72 -20.10
C ILE A 196 15.13 -6.60 -19.10
N ILE A 197 15.83 -5.55 -19.54
CA ILE A 197 16.22 -4.42 -18.66
C ILE A 197 14.98 -3.72 -18.10
N ASN A 198 13.99 -3.44 -18.95
CA ASN A 198 12.71 -2.84 -18.57
C ASN A 198 11.97 -3.72 -17.55
N ALA A 199 11.90 -5.04 -17.77
CA ALA A 199 11.32 -5.98 -16.82
C ALA A 199 12.00 -5.93 -15.44
N ILE A 200 13.34 -5.91 -15.38
CA ILE A 200 14.11 -5.81 -14.13
C ILE A 200 13.80 -4.50 -13.39
N ILE A 201 13.71 -3.37 -14.11
CA ILE A 201 13.37 -2.06 -13.53
C ILE A 201 11.94 -2.07 -12.98
N LEU A 202 10.96 -2.57 -13.74
CA LEU A 202 9.57 -2.66 -13.30
C LEU A 202 9.38 -3.59 -12.09
N ILE A 203 10.05 -4.75 -12.07
CA ILE A 203 10.10 -5.65 -10.91
C ILE A 203 10.66 -4.90 -9.68
N SER A 204 11.74 -4.15 -9.86
CA SER A 204 12.38 -3.36 -8.79
C SER A 204 11.45 -2.25 -8.26
N ILE A 205 10.73 -1.55 -9.14
CA ILE A 205 9.73 -0.54 -8.78
C ILE A 205 8.58 -1.15 -7.96
N ILE A 206 8.02 -2.29 -8.39
CA ILE A 206 6.96 -3.00 -7.65
C ILE A 206 7.49 -3.46 -6.30
N TRP A 207 8.66 -4.11 -6.26
CA TRP A 207 9.28 -4.63 -5.03
C TRP A 207 9.53 -3.52 -4.01
N HIS A 208 10.06 -2.39 -4.45
CA HIS A 208 10.30 -1.22 -3.60
C HIS A 208 8.99 -0.57 -3.13
N SER A 209 7.98 -0.48 -3.98
CA SER A 209 6.67 0.11 -3.65
C SER A 209 5.91 -0.72 -2.61
N PHE A 210 5.94 -2.04 -2.73
CA PHE A 210 5.33 -3.00 -1.80
C PHE A 210 6.24 -3.40 -0.62
N SER A 211 7.40 -2.76 -0.43
CA SER A 211 8.34 -3.06 0.67
C SER A 211 7.69 -3.03 2.06
N PHE A 212 6.75 -2.12 2.30
CA PHE A 212 6.05 -2.03 3.58
C PHE A 212 4.88 -3.02 3.73
N CYS A 213 4.31 -3.54 2.62
CA CYS A 213 3.31 -4.62 2.66
C CYS A 213 3.88 -5.95 3.16
N ARG A 214 5.21 -6.09 3.12
CA ARG A 214 5.96 -7.28 3.57
C ARG A 214 6.50 -7.15 4.99
N LYS A 215 6.48 -5.94 5.58
CA LYS A 215 6.87 -5.75 6.99
C LYS A 215 5.81 -6.31 7.92
N GLU A 216 6.25 -6.74 9.10
CA GLU A 216 5.36 -7.25 10.13
C GLU A 216 4.70 -6.11 10.88
N LEU A 217 3.42 -6.29 11.18
CA LEU A 217 2.67 -5.43 12.09
C LEU A 217 3.11 -5.86 13.49
N LYS A 218 4.09 -5.15 14.07
CA LYS A 218 4.50 -5.40 15.45
C LYS A 218 3.35 -5.07 16.41
N GLN A 219 3.31 -5.77 17.55
CA GLN A 219 2.64 -5.27 18.75
C GLN A 219 3.29 -3.95 19.21
#